data_AF-A0A2V6D0R4-F1
#
_entry.id   AF-A0A2V6D0R4-F1
#
_cell.length_a   1.000
_cell.length_b   1.000
_cell.length_c   1.000
_cell.angle_alpha   90.00
_cell.angle_beta   90.00
_cell.angle_gamma   90.00
#
_symmetry.space_group_name_H-M   'P 1'
#
loop_
_entity.id
_entity.type
_entity.pdbx_description
1 polymer ?
#
loop_
_entity_poly.entity_id
_entity_poly.type
_entity_poly.pdbx_seq_one_letter_code
_entity_poly.pdbx_strand_id
1 'polypeptide(L)'
;MTKEPTEFQYFKAWLLFFVVAIGCSWLISLVIGSFAAAFIGAGGGSIAQARQLIQIISFVISIPVSYVTFRAVVGKYLIPKIIWED
;
A
#
# COMPACT_ATOMS: atom_id res chain seq x y z
N MET A 1 33.20 6.19 -0.50
CA MET A 1 32.63 5.24 -1.48
C MET A 1 31.25 4.88 -0.96
N THR A 2 30.19 5.15 -1.71
CA THR A 2 28.84 4.68 -1.36
C THR A 2 28.88 3.15 -1.35
N LYS A 3 28.85 2.53 -0.15
CA LYS A 3 28.68 1.09 -0.05
C LYS A 3 27.28 0.77 -0.58
N GLU A 4 27.21 -0.05 -1.62
CA GLU A 4 25.92 -0.56 -2.06
C GLU A 4 25.25 -1.31 -0.90
N PRO A 5 23.97 -1.07 -0.62
CA PRO A 5 23.25 -1.83 0.40
C PRO A 5 23.34 -3.32 0.09
N THR A 6 23.54 -4.15 1.10
CA THR A 6 23.62 -5.60 0.88
C THR A 6 22.27 -6.13 0.38
N GLU A 7 22.28 -7.23 -0.40
CA GLU A 7 21.06 -7.87 -0.91
C GLU A 7 20.03 -8.15 0.22
N PHE A 8 20.53 -8.48 1.41
CA PHE A 8 19.69 -8.70 2.59
C PHE A 8 18.99 -7.43 3.10
N GLN A 9 19.61 -6.26 2.97
CA GLN A 9 18.99 -4.98 3.32
C GLN A 9 17.91 -4.59 2.31
N TYR A 10 18.15 -4.84 1.01
CA TYR A 10 17.13 -4.69 -0.03
C TYR A 10 15.94 -5.62 0.21
N PHE A 11 16.19 -6.90 0.50
CA PHE A 11 15.13 -7.87 0.79
C PHE A 11 14.29 -7.45 2.01
N LYS A 12 14.93 -6.97 3.08
CA LYS A 12 14.21 -6.45 4.26
C LYS A 12 13.36 -5.23 3.95
N ALA A 13 13.88 -4.26 3.19
CA ALA A 13 13.13 -3.07 2.80
C ALA A 13 11.95 -3.44 1.88
N TRP A 14 12.17 -4.37 0.94
CA TRP A 14 11.13 -4.91 0.08
C TRP A 14 10.01 -5.60 0.88
N LEU A 15 10.38 -6.50 1.80
CA LEU A 15 9.40 -7.20 2.63
C LEU A 15 8.60 -6.23 3.52
N LEU A 16 9.28 -5.26 4.14
CA LEU A 16 8.62 -4.24 4.96
C LEU A 16 7.67 -3.38 4.13
N PHE A 17 8.09 -2.96 2.94
CA PHE A 17 7.25 -2.26 1.98
C PHE A 17 5.99 -3.05 1.66
N PHE A 18 6.12 -4.34 1.34
CA PHE A 18 4.98 -5.20 0.99
C PHE A 18 3.98 -5.31 2.14
N VAL A 19 4.46 -5.60 3.35
CA VAL A 19 3.60 -5.77 4.53
C VAL A 19 2.83 -4.48 4.83
N VAL A 20 3.52 -3.34 4.83
CA VAL A 20 2.88 -2.05 5.13
C VAL A 20 1.93 -1.64 4.01
N ALA A 21 2.32 -1.81 2.75
CA ALA A 21 1.48 -1.43 1.61
C ALA A 21 0.19 -2.26 1.55
N ILE A 22 0.28 -3.58 1.78
CA ILE A 22 -0.89 -4.46 1.85
C ILE A 22 -1.78 -4.07 3.03
N GLY A 23 -1.20 -3.90 4.23
CA GLY A 23 -1.94 -3.53 5.42
C GLY A 23 -2.68 -2.21 5.29
N CYS A 24 -2.00 -1.16 4.82
CA CYS A 24 -2.59 0.15 4.59
C CYS A 24 -3.66 0.11 3.50
N SER A 25 -3.39 -0.55 2.37
CA SER A 25 -4.36 -0.65 1.27
C SER A 25 -5.60 -1.40 1.71
N TRP A 26 -5.45 -2.49 2.48
CA TRP A 26 -6.57 -3.27 3.01
C TRP A 26 -7.42 -2.46 3.97
N LEU A 27 -6.81 -1.77 4.94
CA LEU A 27 -7.55 -0.94 5.91
C LEU A 27 -8.34 0.18 5.24
N ILE A 28 -7.71 0.91 4.31
CA ILE A 28 -8.37 2.00 3.60
C ILE A 28 -9.50 1.47 2.71
N SER A 29 -9.26 0.35 2.01
CA SER A 29 -10.29 -0.31 1.18
C SER A 29 -11.45 -0.84 2.01
N LEU A 30 -11.21 -1.31 3.24
CA LEU A 30 -12.26 -1.74 4.16
C LEU A 30 -13.14 -0.56 4.57
N VAL A 31 -12.52 0.55 4.99
CA VAL A 31 -13.26 1.75 5.40
C VAL A 31 -14.06 2.30 4.21
N ILE A 32 -13.42 2.64 3.10
CA ILE A 32 -14.08 3.26 1.95
C ILE A 32 -15.05 2.28 1.27
N GLY A 33 -14.66 1.01 1.16
CA GLY A 33 -15.49 -0.05 0.59
C GLY A 33 -16.76 -0.31 1.41
N SER A 34 -16.70 -0.19 2.73
CA SER A 34 -17.89 -0.33 3.59
C SER A 34 -18.93 0.76 3.32
N PHE A 35 -18.50 2.01 3.17
CA PHE A 35 -19.40 3.11 2.80
C PHE A 35 -19.95 2.93 1.38
N ALA A 36 -19.08 2.62 0.41
CA ALA A 36 -19.50 2.40 -0.97
C ALA A 36 -20.52 1.25 -1.09
N ALA A 37 -20.31 0.15 -0.36
CA ALA A 37 -21.26 -0.96 -0.31
C ALA A 37 -22.59 -0.57 0.32
N ALA A 38 -22.57 0.23 1.39
CA ALA A 38 -23.79 0.70 2.04
C ALA A 38 -24.64 1.58 1.12
N PHE A 39 -24.02 2.50 0.36
CA PHE A 39 -24.74 3.33 -0.62
C PHE A 39 -25.35 2.51 -1.75
N ILE A 40 -24.62 1.52 -2.28
CA ILE A 40 -25.16 0.62 -3.32
C ILE A 40 -26.30 -0.22 -2.77
N GLY A 41 -26.17 -0.77 -1.56
CA GLY A 41 -27.22 -1.56 -0.92
C GLY A 41 -28.49 -0.74 -0.68
N ALA A 42 -28.36 0.50 -0.19
CA ALA A 42 -29.50 1.40 0.01
C ALA A 42 -30.20 1.80 -1.30
N GLY A 43 -29.47 1.86 -2.41
CA GLY A 43 -30.01 2.14 -3.75
C GLY A 43 -30.61 0.94 -4.47
N GLY A 44 -30.69 -0.24 -3.83
CA GLY A 44 -31.19 -1.48 -4.45
C GLY A 44 -30.21 -2.14 -5.42
N GLY A 45 -28.93 -1.76 -5.38
CA GLY A 45 -27.89 -2.35 -6.22
C GLY A 45 -27.56 -3.79 -5.83
N SER A 46 -27.11 -4.57 -6.80
CA SER A 46 -26.76 -5.98 -6.58
C SER A 46 -25.42 -6.15 -5.86
N ILE A 47 -25.24 -7.29 -5.18
CA ILE A 47 -23.97 -7.68 -4.55
C ILE A 47 -22.82 -7.71 -5.58
N ALA A 48 -23.10 -8.08 -6.83
CA ALA A 48 -22.11 -8.09 -7.90
C ALA A 48 -21.60 -6.68 -8.23
N GLN A 49 -22.49 -5.68 -8.30
CA GLN A 49 -22.14 -4.28 -8.52
C GLN A 49 -21.30 -3.72 -7.36
N ALA A 50 -21.70 -4.02 -6.12
CA ALA A 50 -20.92 -3.63 -4.93
C ALA A 50 -19.51 -4.22 -4.96
N ARG A 51 -19.38 -5.52 -5.29
CA ARG A 51 -18.07 -6.19 -5.39
C ARG A 51 -17.18 -5.55 -6.45
N GLN A 52 -17.72 -5.27 -7.63
CA GLN A 52 -16.96 -4.66 -8.71
C GLN A 52 -16.49 -3.25 -8.34
N LEU A 53 -17.35 -2.46 -7.69
CA LEU A 53 -16.97 -1.12 -7.23
C LEU A 53 -15.86 -1.18 -6.17
N ILE A 54 -15.97 -2.07 -5.18
CA ILE A 54 -14.95 -2.24 -4.14
C ILE A 54 -13.61 -2.63 -4.77
N GLN A 55 -13.59 -3.52 -5.78
CA GLN A 55 -12.36 -3.90 -6.48
C GLN A 55 -11.70 -2.72 -7.19
N ILE A 56 -12.48 -1.91 -7.91
CA ILE A 56 -11.98 -0.72 -8.60
C ILE A 56 -11.41 0.28 -7.58
N ILE A 57 -12.16 0.58 -6.52
CA ILE A 57 -11.74 1.49 -5.46
C ILE A 57 -10.44 0.99 -4.80
N SER A 58 -10.37 -0.30 -4.48
CA SER A 58 -9.19 -0.91 -3.85
C SER A 58 -7.95 -0.78 -4.75
N PHE A 59 -8.11 -1.02 -6.06
CA PHE A 59 -7.04 -0.85 -7.02
C PHE A 59 -6.57 0.60 -7.11
N VAL A 60 -7.50 1.55 -7.22
CA VAL A 60 -7.18 2.99 -7.32
C VAL A 60 -6.47 3.49 -6.06
N ILE A 61 -6.88 3.04 -4.87
CA ILE A 61 -6.25 3.40 -3.59
C ILE A 61 -4.87 2.75 -3.44
N SER A 62 -4.67 1.53 -3.95
CA SER A 62 -3.40 0.83 -3.83
C SER A 62 -2.23 1.60 -4.47
N ILE A 63 -2.50 2.36 -5.54
CA ILE A 63 -1.48 3.15 -6.26
C ILE A 63 -0.86 4.24 -5.37
N PRO A 64 -1.60 5.23 -4.84
CA PRO A 64 -1.03 6.25 -3.97
C PRO A 64 -0.50 5.67 -2.65
N VAL A 65 -1.15 4.64 -2.09
CA VAL A 65 -0.66 3.97 -0.87
C VAL A 65 0.70 3.32 -1.11
N SER A 66 0.88 2.64 -2.24
CA SER A 66 2.16 2.04 -2.62
C SER A 66 3.25 3.10 -2.77
N TYR A 67 2.96 4.24 -3.41
CA TYR A 67 3.93 5.31 -3.58
C TYR A 67 4.38 5.90 -2.24
N VAL A 68 3.44 6.25 -1.36
CA VAL A 68 3.75 6.82 -0.04
C VAL A 68 4.51 5.82 0.83
N THR A 69 4.08 4.56 0.82
CA THR A 69 4.74 3.50 1.58
C THR A 69 6.15 3.24 1.07
N PHE A 70 6.34 3.19 -0.25
CA PHE A 70 7.65 3.02 -0.87
C PHE A 70 8.57 4.18 -0.48
N ARG A 71 8.10 5.43 -0.59
CA ARG A 71 8.88 6.61 -0.19
C ARG A 71 9.26 6.57 1.28
N ALA A 72 8.34 6.18 2.16
CA ALA A 72 8.60 6.07 3.60
C ALA A 72 9.61 4.96 3.91
N VAL A 73 9.48 3.79 3.28
CA VAL A 73 10.35 2.64 3.54
C VAL A 73 11.73 2.84 2.94
N VAL A 74 11.83 3.22 1.67
CA VAL A 74 13.13 3.48 1.01
C VAL A 74 13.82 4.68 1.63
N GLY A 75 13.08 5.77 1.87
CA GLY A 75 13.62 7.00 2.47
C GLY A 75 14.13 6.80 3.89
N LYS A 76 13.50 5.93 4.68
CA LYS A 76 13.89 5.68 6.08
C LYS A 76 14.90 4.55 6.24
N TYR A 77 14.85 3.51 5.42
CA TYR A 77 15.63 2.29 5.65
C TYR A 77 16.77 2.06 4.64
N LEU A 78 16.72 2.65 3.45
CA LEU A 78 17.78 2.48 2.43
C LEU A 78 18.64 3.74 2.28
N ILE A 79 18.03 4.94 2.23
CA ILE A 79 18.77 6.19 2.04
C ILE A 79 19.82 6.46 3.13
N PRO A 80 19.54 6.28 4.43
CA PRO A 80 20.53 6.56 5.47
C PRO A 80 21.75 5.64 5.39
N LYS A 81 21.58 4.40 4.95
CA LYS A 81 22.67 3.41 4.84
C LYS A 81 23.58 3.65 3.64
N ILE A 82 23.03 4.25 2.58
CA ILE A 82 23.80 4.65 1.39
C ILE A 82 24.68 5.87 1.70
N ILE A 83 24.24 6.75 2.63
CA ILE A 83 24.84 8.07 2.85
C ILE A 83 25.64 8.16 4.17
N TRP A 84 25.31 7.39 5.21
CA TRP A 84 25.81 7.62 6.59
C TRP A 84 26.42 6.41 7.32
N GLU A 85 26.51 5.21 6.72
CA GLU A 85 27.28 4.10 7.33
C GLU A 85 28.77 4.19 6.92
N ASP A 86 29.49 5.13 7.54
CA ASP A 86 30.94 5.03 7.79
C ASP A 86 31.21 4.10 8.99
#